data_AF-A0AA43EU02-F1
#
_entry.id   AF-A0AA43EU02-F1
#
_cell.length_a   1.000
_cell.length_b   1.000
_cell.length_c   1.000
_cell.angle_alpha   90.00
_cell.angle_beta   90.00
_cell.angle_gamma   90.00
#
_symmetry.space_group_name_H-M   'P 1'
#
loop_
_entity.id
_entity.type
_entity.pdbx_description
1 polymer ?
#
loop_
_entity_poly.entity_id
_entity_poly.type
_entity_poly.pdbx_seq_one_letter_code
_entity_poly.pdbx_strand_id
1 'polypeptide(L)' 'GLSYKEQGEWDQIEARIQETEATVAACQVRANDPSIASSPADLQERYTALHAAQADVERLYARWAELDAKRTHAVGSTQP' A
#
# COMPACT_ATOMS: atom_id res chain seq x y z
N GLY A 1 1.70 16.60 -17.43
CA GLY A 1 2.20 15.21 -17.36
C GLY A 1 2.83 14.98 -16.01
N LEU A 2 3.30 13.76 -15.73
CA LEU A 2 4.07 13.47 -14.52
C LEU A 2 5.44 14.16 -14.58
N SER A 3 5.95 14.63 -13.44
CA SER A 3 7.35 15.02 -13.32
C SER A 3 8.29 13.82 -13.38
N TYR A 4 9.59 14.03 -13.58
CA TYR A 4 10.57 12.93 -13.60
C TYR A 4 10.53 12.05 -12.34
N LYS A 5 10.34 12.67 -11.16
CA LYS A 5 10.21 11.95 -9.88
C LYS A 5 8.93 11.13 -9.82
N GLU A 6 7.81 11.71 -10.26
CA GLU A 6 6.52 11.03 -10.29
C GLU A 6 6.48 9.91 -11.33
N GLN A 7 7.20 10.04 -12.45
CA GLN A 7 7.35 8.97 -13.42
C GLN A 7 8.08 7.78 -12.80
N GLY A 8 9.21 8.02 -12.13
CA GLY A 8 9.94 6.94 -11.43
C GLY A 8 9.13 6.31 -10.29
N GLU A 9 8.27 7.09 -9.63
CA GLU A 9 7.33 6.57 -8.64
C GLU A 9 6.24 5.70 -9.29
N TRP A 10 5.64 6.18 -10.38
CA TRP A 10 4.65 5.45 -11.18
C TRP A 10 5.18 4.09 -11.64
N ASP A 11 6.42 4.06 -12.12
CA ASP A 11 7.04 2.83 -12.62
C ASP A 11 7.29 1.79 -11.51
N GLN A 12 7.31 2.21 -10.23
CA GLN A 12 7.61 1.33 -9.09
C GLN A 12 6.41 1.07 -8.17
N ILE A 13 5.36 1.89 -8.23
CA ILE A 13 4.30 1.87 -7.23
C ILE A 13 3.51 0.55 -7.23
N GLU A 14 3.33 -0.08 -8.40
CA GLU A 14 2.66 -1.38 -8.52
C GLU A 14 3.45 -2.49 -7.80
N ALA A 15 4.77 -2.54 -7.98
CA ALA A 15 5.62 -3.51 -7.29
C ALA A 15 5.60 -3.29 -5.76
N ARG A 16 5.60 -2.02 -5.32
CA ARG A 16 5.52 -1.66 -3.90
C ARG A 16 4.18 -2.05 -3.29
N ILE A 17 3.07 -1.90 -4.03
CA ILE A 17 1.75 -2.38 -3.61
C ILE A 17 1.79 -3.88 -3.38
N GLN A 18 2.27 -4.67 -4.36
CA GLN A 18 2.34 -6.13 -4.25
C GLN A 18 3.20 -6.60 -3.05
N GLU A 19 4.35 -5.97 -2.82
CA GLU A 19 5.21 -6.26 -1.66
C GLU A 19 4.51 -5.95 -0.33
N THR A 20 3.80 -4.82 -0.26
CA THR A 20 3.08 -4.40 0.95
C THR A 20 1.87 -5.30 1.20
N GLU A 21 1.16 -5.73 0.16
CA GLU A 21 0.07 -6.71 0.25
C GLU A 21 0.56 -8.07 0.75
N ALA A 22 1.73 -8.53 0.28
CA ALA A 22 2.36 -9.74 0.81
C ALA A 22 2.71 -9.60 2.30
N THR A 23 3.14 -8.41 2.72
CA THR A 23 3.40 -8.09 4.14
C THR A 23 2.10 -8.12 4.96
N VAL A 24 1.00 -7.57 4.44
CA VAL A 24 -0.33 -7.67 5.07
C VAL A 24 -0.72 -9.13 5.25
N ALA A 25 -0.57 -9.96 4.23
CA ALA A 25 -0.89 -11.39 4.30
C ALA A 25 -0.05 -12.10 5.39
N ALA A 26 1.25 -11.81 5.48
CA ALA A 26 2.12 -12.36 6.51
C ALA A 26 1.72 -11.90 7.93
N CYS A 27 1.42 -10.61 8.10
CA CYS A 27 0.93 -10.06 9.37
C CYS A 27 -0.42 -10.68 9.76
N GLN A 28 -1.31 -10.91 8.79
CA GLN A 28 -2.61 -11.52 9.04
C GLN A 28 -2.49 -12.95 9.54
N VAL A 29 -1.60 -13.75 8.94
CA VAL A 29 -1.28 -15.11 9.43
C VAL A 29 -0.78 -15.07 10.87
N ARG A 30 0.14 -14.15 11.18
CA ARG A 30 0.70 -14.01 12.53
C ARG A 30 -0.34 -13.53 13.54
N ALA A 31 -1.23 -12.60 13.16
CA ALA A 31 -2.27 -12.09 14.04
C ALA A 31 -3.37 -13.12 14.35
N ASN A 32 -3.59 -14.07 13.44
CA ASN A 32 -4.58 -15.15 13.58
C ASN A 32 -4.02 -16.45 14.19
N ASP A 33 -2.73 -16.45 14.55
CA ASP A 33 -2.10 -17.59 15.20
C ASP A 33 -2.70 -17.79 16.61
N PRO A 34 -3.28 -18.96 16.93
CA PRO A 34 -3.89 -19.18 18.24
C PRO A 34 -2.86 -19.20 19.38
N SER A 35 -1.56 -19.35 19.11
CA SER A 35 -0.52 -19.41 20.15
C SER A 35 -0.38 -18.13 20.97
N ILE A 36 -0.86 -16.99 20.44
CA ILE A 36 -0.84 -15.70 21.14
C ILE A 36 -2.12 -15.38 21.89
N ALA A 37 -3.15 -16.21 21.82
CA ALA A 37 -4.48 -15.87 22.35
C ALA A 37 -4.47 -15.60 23.86
N SER A 38 -3.50 -16.14 24.60
CA SER A 38 -3.34 -15.94 26.05
C SER A 38 -2.47 -14.73 26.43
N SER A 39 -1.89 -14.02 25.46
CA SER A 39 -0.98 -12.90 25.68
C SER A 39 -1.55 -11.60 25.09
N PRO A 40 -2.15 -10.74 25.93
CA PRO A 40 -2.68 -9.45 25.48
C PRO A 40 -1.64 -8.57 24.80
N ALA A 41 -0.38 -8.63 25.25
CA ALA A 41 0.72 -7.88 24.65
C ALA A 41 1.03 -8.37 23.23
N ASP A 42 1.13 -9.70 23.03
CA ASP A 42 1.42 -10.26 21.69
C ASP A 42 0.25 -10.04 20.73
N LEU A 43 -0.99 -10.11 21.22
CA LEU A 43 -2.18 -9.75 20.45
C LEU A 43 -2.09 -8.28 20.01
N GLN A 44 -1.88 -7.36 20.94
CA GLN A 44 -1.80 -5.93 20.63
C GLN A 44 -0.70 -5.64 19.61
N GLU A 45 0.49 -6.21 19.79
CA GLU A 45 1.62 -6.01 18.87
C GLU A 45 1.28 -6.49 17.45
N ARG A 46 0.78 -7.73 17.32
CA ARG A 46 0.52 -8.33 16.00
C ARG A 46 -0.63 -7.65 15.26
N TYR A 47 -1.70 -7.27 15.97
CA TYR A 47 -2.80 -6.51 15.36
C TYR A 47 -2.40 -5.08 15.00
N THR A 48 -1.52 -4.45 15.80
CA THR A 48 -0.97 -3.13 15.47
C THR A 48 -0.12 -3.19 14.19
N ALA A 49 0.74 -4.20 14.07
CA ALA A 49 1.55 -4.43 12.88
C ALA A 49 0.69 -4.72 11.63
N LEU A 50 -0.37 -5.52 11.79
CA LEU A 50 -1.34 -5.76 10.72
C LEU A 50 -2.03 -4.48 10.26
N HIS A 51 -2.54 -3.68 11.20
CA HIS A 51 -3.24 -2.44 10.87
C HIS A 51 -2.31 -1.42 10.19
N ALA A 52 -1.06 -1.32 10.65
CA ALA A 52 -0.06 -0.48 10.00
C ALA A 52 0.18 -0.92 8.55
N ALA A 53 0.41 -2.22 8.30
CA ALA A 53 0.61 -2.73 6.95
C ALA A 53 -0.60 -2.50 6.04
N GLN A 54 -1.83 -2.65 6.56
CA GLN A 54 -3.06 -2.36 5.81
C GLN A 54 -3.16 -0.88 5.43
N ALA A 55 -2.87 0.02 6.38
CA ALA A 55 -2.85 1.45 6.12
C ALA A 55 -1.77 1.83 5.09
N ASP A 56 -0.65 1.10 5.02
CA ASP A 56 0.40 1.33 4.04
C ASP A 56 -0.07 0.98 2.62
N VAL A 57 -0.78 -0.15 2.45
CA VAL A 57 -1.41 -0.54 1.18
C VAL A 57 -2.40 0.54 0.73
N GLU A 58 -3.28 1.00 1.63
CA GLU A 58 -4.26 2.06 1.32
C GLU A 58 -3.57 3.34 0.85
N ARG A 59 -2.49 3.76 1.51
CA ARG A 59 -1.72 4.96 1.10
C ARG A 59 -1.08 4.79 -0.27
N LEU A 60 -0.56 3.60 -0.58
CA LEU A 60 0.03 3.33 -1.89
C LEU A 60 -1.02 3.34 -3.00
N TYR A 61 -2.20 2.75 -2.77
CA TYR A 61 -3.30 2.80 -3.73
C TYR A 61 -3.83 4.22 -3.94
N ALA A 62 -3.97 5.01 -2.87
CA ALA A 62 -4.35 6.42 -2.98
C ALA A 62 -3.33 7.20 -3.82
N ARG A 63 -2.04 6.96 -3.59
CA ARG A 63 -0.96 7.59 -4.35
C ARG A 63 -0.95 7.16 -5.82
N TRP A 64 -1.20 5.88 -6.11
CA TRP A 64 -1.34 5.40 -7.47
C TRP A 64 -2.50 6.11 -8.20
N ALA A 65 -3.65 6.25 -7.55
CA ALA A 65 -4.79 6.97 -8.11
C ALA A 65 -4.49 8.45 -8.40
N GLU A 66 -3.76 9.14 -7.51
CA GLU A 66 -3.29 10.51 -7.76
C GLU A 66 -2.39 10.62 -9.00
N LEU A 67 -1.44 9.69 -9.14
CA LEU A 67 -0.51 9.67 -10.27
C LEU A 67 -1.24 9.35 -11.58
N ASP A 68 -2.17 8.38 -11.57
CA ASP A 68 -2.96 8.05 -12.75
C ASP A 68 -3.81 9.25 -13.19
N ALA A 69 -4.47 9.93 -12.25
CA ALA A 69 -5.24 11.13 -12.54
C ALA A 69 -4.36 12.20 -13.21
N LYS A 70 -3.19 12.52 -12.65
CA LYS A 70 -2.25 13.50 -13.24
C LYS A 70 -1.79 13.12 -14.65
N ARG A 71 -1.55 11.83 -14.88
CA ARG A 71 -1.17 11.30 -16.20
C ARG A 71 -2.31 11.45 -17.20
N THR A 72 -3.52 11.05 -16.82
CA THR A 72 -4.72 11.12 -17.67
C THR A 72 -5.13 12.56 -17.99
N HIS A 73 -5.11 13.47 -17.01
CA HIS A 73 -5.39 14.90 -17.23
C HIS A 73 -4.41 15.54 -18.22
N ALA A 74 -3.14 15.13 -18.20
CA ALA A 74 -2.15 15.63 -19.16
C ALA A 74 -2.42 15.16 -20.59
N VAL A 75 -2.86 13.91 -20.76
CA VAL A 75 -3.20 13.33 -22.07
C VAL A 75 -4.48 13.97 -22.62
N GLY A 76 -5.50 14.16 -21.76
CA GLY A 76 -6.78 14.79 -22.16
C GLY A 76 -6.68 16.28 -22.52
N SER A 77 -5.65 16.98 -22.05
CA SER A 77 -5.37 18.38 -22.40
C SER A 77 -4.70 18.55 -23.78
N THR A 78 -4.37 17.45 -24.46
CA THR A 78 -3.63 17.43 -25.73
C THR A 78 -4.54 17.06 -26.92
N GLN A 79 -5.85 17.30 -26.83
CA GLN A 79 -6.79 17.06 -27.93
C GLN A 79 -7.04 18.37 -28.73
N PRO A 80 -7.00 18.34 -30.08
CA PRO A 80 -7.11 19.53 -30.94
C PRO A 80 -8.49 20.21 -30.90
#